data_AF-A0A8T0TV75-F1
#
_entry.id   AF-A0A8T0TV75-F1
#
_cell.length_a   1.000
_cell.length_b   1.000
_cell.length_c   1.000
_cell.angle_alpha   90.00
_cell.angle_beta   90.00
_cell.angle_gamma   90.00
#
_symmetry.space_group_name_H-M   'P 1'
#
loop_
_entity.id
_entity.type
_entity.pdbx_description
1 polymer ?
#
loop_
_entity_poly.entity_id
_entity_poly.type
_entity_poly.pdbx_seq_one_letter_code
_entity_poly.pdbx_strand_id
1 'polypeptide(L)'
;MASGLMTMNRMKLLEVIQSYLRDKRYIIVLDDVWDKDAWLFLNYAFVRNNCGSRVLITTRQKDVCSLAADSYVIELKTLKYAESWELFCEKAFHASEDNKCPENLMPWANKIVTKCQGLPLAIVTIGSILSYRELEEQVWKFFYNQLSWHIENNPELNWISSALNLSLNNLPSYLRSCFLHCSLYPEDYKIKRKLISKLWIAEGLVEERGDGTTMEEVAECYLMELTQRSLLQVTERNASGRARTFVMHDLVREVTLIIAKREKFGIAYGNAGTTQVVDEARRLSIQRCAKSLNSLASSRLRSFILFDTDIPSSWIYDISSSCRLLRVLCLRFASIEQVPCVVAELYNLRYPDFSHTKVKKIPASFSKLVNLQVLDLRFSYVEELPLEISMLTNLRHLHVFVVHDVQQRSLNCFGSIKFLGNICHLKNLQALYTVSANKYLVSQLGNLTLMRGLGIMKVQQSYIDELWNSLTNMPNLSRLLLFASDMDEILN
;
A
#
# COMPACT_ATOMS: atom_id res chain seq x y z
N MET A 1 12.17 -50.75 -14.96
CA MET A 1 13.13 -49.78 -14.38
C MET A 1 12.52 -48.85 -13.33
N ALA A 2 11.19 -48.70 -13.22
CA ALA A 2 10.58 -47.72 -12.29
C ALA A 2 10.58 -48.11 -10.79
N SER A 3 10.71 -49.40 -10.43
CA SER A 3 10.61 -49.84 -9.02
C SER A 3 11.86 -49.59 -8.16
N GLY A 4 13.02 -49.39 -8.79
CA GLY A 4 14.30 -49.20 -8.08
C GLY A 4 14.62 -47.75 -7.69
N LEU A 5 14.09 -46.75 -8.42
CA LEU A 5 14.38 -45.34 -8.13
C LEU A 5 13.72 -44.84 -6.85
N MET A 6 12.53 -45.34 -6.51
CA MET A 6 11.77 -44.92 -5.32
C MET A 6 12.33 -45.46 -4.00
N THR A 7 13.26 -46.42 -4.05
CA THR A 7 13.90 -47.04 -2.87
C THR A 7 15.37 -46.65 -2.71
N MET A 8 15.93 -45.85 -3.63
CA MET A 8 17.32 -45.40 -3.58
C MET A 8 17.52 -44.27 -2.56
N ASN A 9 18.60 -44.37 -1.79
CA ASN A 9 19.01 -43.24 -0.96
C ASN A 9 19.47 -42.07 -1.85
N ARG A 10 19.43 -40.86 -1.30
CA ARG A 10 19.73 -39.62 -2.03
C ARG A 10 21.12 -39.61 -2.68
N MET A 11 22.12 -40.22 -2.05
CA MET A 11 23.50 -40.27 -2.58
C MET A 11 23.59 -41.15 -3.82
N LYS A 12 22.93 -42.31 -3.82
CA LYS A 12 22.86 -43.20 -4.99
C LYS A 12 22.15 -42.54 -6.17
N LEU A 13 21.09 -41.78 -5.91
CA LEU A 13 20.37 -41.04 -6.94
C LEU A 13 21.29 -39.99 -7.61
N LEU A 14 22.09 -39.26 -6.82
CA LEU A 14 23.06 -38.30 -7.31
C LEU A 14 24.11 -38.97 -8.20
N GLU A 15 24.70 -40.09 -7.77
CA GLU A 15 25.69 -40.83 -8.54
C GLU A 15 25.15 -41.31 -9.89
N VAL A 16 23.90 -41.81 -9.90
CA VAL A 16 23.24 -42.25 -11.14
C VAL A 16 23.04 -41.07 -12.09
N ILE A 17 22.50 -39.95 -11.60
CA ILE A 17 22.30 -38.74 -12.42
C ILE A 17 23.64 -38.24 -12.97
N GLN A 18 24.66 -38.15 -12.12
CA GLN A 18 25.99 -37.70 -12.53
C GLN A 18 26.62 -38.62 -13.58
N SER A 19 26.54 -39.94 -13.40
CA SER A 19 27.07 -40.91 -14.37
C SER A 19 26.37 -40.78 -15.74
N TYR A 20 25.06 -40.50 -15.73
CA TYR A 20 24.28 -40.39 -16.94
C TYR A 20 24.55 -39.09 -17.71
N LEU A 21 24.78 -37.99 -16.98
CA LEU A 21 25.00 -36.66 -17.56
C LEU A 21 26.45 -36.38 -17.94
N ARG A 22 27.42 -37.17 -17.44
CA ARG A 22 28.87 -36.89 -17.52
C ARG A 22 29.34 -36.43 -18.90
N ASP A 23 29.06 -37.22 -19.94
CA ASP A 23 29.56 -36.99 -21.30
C ASP A 23 28.47 -36.51 -22.27
N LYS A 24 27.36 -35.97 -21.74
CA LYS A 24 26.22 -35.54 -22.55
C LYS A 24 26.03 -34.03 -22.50
N ARG A 25 25.63 -33.46 -23.64
CA ARG A 25 25.00 -32.14 -23.69
C ARG A 25 23.56 -32.28 -23.22
N TYR A 26 23.16 -31.51 -22.21
CA TYR A 26 21.81 -31.58 -21.67
C TYR A 26 21.17 -30.20 -21.52
N ILE A 27 19.83 -30.18 -21.57
CA ILE A 27 19.01 -29.06 -21.12
C ILE A 27 18.08 -29.58 -20.01
N ILE A 28 18.10 -28.91 -18.86
CA ILE A 28 17.23 -29.23 -17.73
C ILE A 28 16.34 -28.01 -17.47
N VAL A 29 15.04 -28.23 -17.38
CA VAL A 29 14.07 -27.18 -17.04
C VAL A 29 13.54 -27.48 -15.65
N LEU A 30 13.80 -26.58 -14.71
CA LEU A 30 13.26 -26.59 -13.36
C LEU A 30 12.09 -25.61 -13.34
N ASP A 31 10.88 -26.15 -13.43
CA ASP A 31 9.67 -25.35 -13.49
C ASP A 31 9.14 -25.03 -12.09
N ASP A 32 8.73 -23.78 -11.86
CA ASP A 32 8.11 -23.23 -10.65
C ASP A 32 8.92 -23.48 -9.35
N VAL A 33 10.17 -23.02 -9.31
CA VAL A 33 11.03 -23.15 -8.12
C VAL A 33 10.70 -22.05 -7.09
N TRP A 34 10.35 -22.45 -5.87
CA TRP A 34 9.96 -21.52 -4.78
C TRP A 34 11.07 -21.21 -3.78
N ASP A 35 12.05 -22.09 -3.61
CA ASP A 35 13.07 -21.94 -2.58
C ASP A 35 14.45 -22.03 -3.21
N LYS A 36 15.29 -21.03 -2.92
CA LYS A 36 16.70 -21.02 -3.36
C LYS A 36 17.46 -22.21 -2.79
N ASP A 37 17.09 -22.72 -1.63
CA ASP A 37 17.78 -23.83 -0.97
C ASP A 37 17.55 -25.15 -1.72
N ALA A 38 16.47 -25.28 -2.51
CA ALA A 38 16.28 -26.41 -3.41
C ALA A 38 17.44 -26.54 -4.41
N TRP A 39 18.02 -25.42 -4.86
CA TRP A 39 19.16 -25.41 -5.77
C TRP A 39 20.43 -25.94 -5.14
N LEU A 40 20.66 -25.72 -3.83
CA LEU A 40 21.83 -26.24 -3.14
C LEU A 40 21.94 -27.75 -3.32
N PHE A 41 20.81 -28.46 -3.35
CA PHE A 41 20.77 -29.91 -3.56
C PHE A 41 20.91 -30.30 -5.04
N LEU A 42 20.24 -29.60 -5.95
CA LEU A 42 20.24 -29.89 -7.38
C LEU A 42 21.58 -29.59 -8.05
N ASN A 43 22.29 -28.55 -7.60
CA ASN A 43 23.59 -28.16 -8.14
C ASN A 43 24.66 -29.28 -8.01
N TYR A 44 24.56 -30.15 -7.00
CA TYR A 44 25.43 -31.32 -6.89
C TYR A 44 25.06 -32.45 -7.85
N ALA A 45 23.81 -32.51 -8.31
CA ALA A 45 23.36 -33.54 -9.24
C ALA A 45 23.84 -33.29 -10.67
N PHE A 46 23.97 -32.01 -11.06
CA PHE A 46 24.25 -31.63 -12.43
C PHE A 46 25.77 -31.57 -12.71
N VAL A 47 26.21 -32.28 -13.75
CA VAL A 47 27.64 -32.36 -14.09
C VAL A 47 28.08 -31.16 -14.90
N ARG A 48 29.03 -30.39 -14.37
CA ARG A 48 29.70 -29.33 -15.13
C ARG A 48 30.66 -29.96 -16.14
N ASN A 49 30.21 -30.08 -17.38
CA ASN A 49 31.01 -30.55 -18.52
C ASN A 49 31.15 -29.45 -19.58
N ASN A 50 32.08 -29.64 -20.52
CA ASN A 50 32.32 -28.70 -21.62
C ASN A 50 31.43 -28.97 -22.83
N CYS A 51 30.30 -29.68 -22.65
CA CYS A 51 29.39 -30.06 -23.73
C CYS A 51 28.33 -28.99 -24.05
N GLY A 52 28.40 -27.80 -23.43
CA GLY A 52 27.45 -26.71 -23.66
C GLY A 52 26.06 -26.96 -23.05
N SER A 53 26.03 -27.61 -21.89
CA SER A 53 24.81 -27.92 -21.14
C SER A 53 24.17 -26.67 -20.52
N ARG A 54 22.85 -26.66 -20.37
CA ARG A 54 22.08 -25.51 -19.87
C ARG A 54 21.04 -25.93 -18.84
N VAL A 55 20.76 -25.04 -17.88
CA VAL A 55 19.66 -25.18 -16.93
C VAL A 55 18.78 -23.94 -17.03
N LEU A 56 17.49 -24.14 -17.22
CA LEU A 56 16.48 -23.08 -17.20
C LEU A 56 15.68 -23.23 -15.91
N ILE A 57 15.57 -22.15 -15.14
CA ILE A 57 14.75 -22.09 -13.93
C ILE A 57 13.62 -21.10 -14.18
N THR A 58 12.38 -21.51 -13.96
CA THR A 58 11.24 -20.58 -13.88
C THR A 58 10.90 -20.39 -12.40
N THR A 59 10.63 -19.14 -12.00
CA THR A 59 10.32 -18.80 -10.61
C THR A 59 9.54 -17.49 -10.54
N ARG A 60 8.77 -17.32 -9.48
CA ARG A 60 8.09 -16.08 -9.12
C ARG A 60 8.86 -15.25 -8.10
N GLN A 61 9.90 -15.81 -7.49
CA GLN A 61 10.62 -15.19 -6.39
C GLN A 61 11.98 -14.65 -6.84
N LYS A 62 12.19 -13.36 -6.59
CA LYS A 62 13.41 -12.68 -7.04
C LYS A 62 14.68 -13.18 -6.36
N ASP A 63 14.57 -13.75 -5.17
CA ASP A 63 15.69 -14.38 -4.45
C ASP A 63 16.19 -15.65 -5.16
N VAL A 64 15.30 -16.47 -5.73
CA VAL A 64 15.67 -17.63 -6.56
C VAL A 64 16.42 -17.18 -7.83
N CYS A 65 16.09 -16.01 -8.39
CA CYS A 65 16.83 -15.46 -9.54
C CYS A 65 18.31 -15.20 -9.23
N SER A 66 18.68 -14.95 -7.97
CA SER A 66 20.08 -14.69 -7.56
C SER A 66 20.99 -15.92 -7.71
N LEU A 67 20.43 -17.10 -7.99
CA LEU A 67 21.17 -18.31 -8.32
C LEU A 67 21.85 -18.23 -9.69
N ALA A 68 21.36 -17.38 -10.60
CA ALA A 68 21.93 -17.13 -11.91
C ALA A 68 22.66 -15.78 -11.95
N ALA A 69 23.67 -15.65 -12.81
CA ALA A 69 24.26 -14.33 -13.07
C ALA A 69 23.25 -13.42 -13.78
N ASP A 70 23.28 -12.12 -13.50
CA ASP A 70 22.28 -11.15 -13.98
C ASP A 70 22.11 -11.15 -15.50
N SER A 71 23.17 -11.45 -16.27
CA SER A 71 23.13 -11.55 -17.73
C SER A 71 22.24 -12.70 -18.26
N TYR A 72 21.86 -13.64 -17.40
CA TYR A 72 21.03 -14.80 -17.74
C TYR A 72 19.63 -14.74 -17.14
N VAL A 73 19.29 -13.68 -16.40
CA VAL A 73 17.96 -13.48 -15.84
C VAL A 73 17.05 -12.85 -16.90
N ILE A 74 15.99 -13.56 -17.27
CA ILE A 74 14.96 -13.06 -18.19
C ILE A 74 13.73 -12.70 -17.38
N GLU A 75 13.50 -11.39 -17.19
CA GLU A 75 12.27 -10.88 -16.57
C GLU A 75 11.15 -10.86 -17.61
N LEU A 76 10.15 -11.74 -17.45
CA LEU A 76 8.97 -11.76 -18.31
C LEU A 76 8.09 -10.55 -18.03
N LYS A 77 7.84 -9.75 -19.06
CA LYS A 77 6.93 -8.60 -19.00
C LYS A 77 5.53 -9.01 -19.41
N THR A 78 4.54 -8.24 -18.96
CA THR A 78 3.17 -8.34 -19.47
C THR A 78 3.11 -7.89 -20.93
N LEU A 79 2.09 -8.36 -21.64
CA LEU A 79 1.83 -7.94 -23.02
C LEU A 79 1.52 -6.44 -23.06
N LYS A 80 1.94 -5.79 -24.14
CA LYS A 80 1.49 -4.42 -24.41
C LYS A 80 -0.01 -4.43 -24.72
N TYR A 81 -0.64 -3.27 -24.60
CA TYR A 81 -2.07 -3.15 -24.84
C TYR A 81 -2.50 -3.63 -26.24
N ALA A 82 -1.74 -3.29 -27.30
CA ALA A 82 -2.05 -3.73 -28.66
C ALA A 82 -2.00 -5.26 -28.82
N GLU A 83 -0.96 -5.90 -28.29
CA GLU A 83 -0.81 -7.37 -28.29
C GLU A 83 -1.89 -8.04 -27.43
N SER A 84 -2.25 -7.42 -26.30
CA SER A 84 -3.32 -7.87 -25.42
C SER A 84 -4.68 -7.80 -26.10
N TRP A 85 -4.92 -6.73 -26.84
CA TRP A 85 -6.14 -6.50 -27.61
C TRP A 85 -6.28 -7.51 -28.73
N GLU A 86 -5.21 -7.72 -29.51
CA GLU A 86 -5.18 -8.72 -30.58
C GLU A 86 -5.46 -10.13 -30.04
N LEU A 87 -4.76 -10.53 -28.97
CA LEU A 87 -4.97 -11.83 -28.32
C LEU A 87 -6.40 -11.97 -27.77
N PHE A 88 -6.95 -10.91 -27.18
CA PHE A 88 -8.32 -10.91 -26.69
C PHE A 88 -9.31 -11.13 -27.84
N CYS A 89 -9.15 -10.38 -28.93
CA CYS A 89 -9.97 -10.46 -30.12
C CYS A 89 -9.94 -11.86 -30.73
N GLU A 90 -8.75 -12.46 -30.87
CA GLU A 90 -8.56 -13.83 -31.36
C GLU A 90 -9.35 -14.86 -30.55
N LYS A 91 -9.49 -14.68 -29.23
CA LYS A 91 -10.21 -15.63 -28.37
C LYS A 91 -11.69 -15.33 -28.25
N ALA A 92 -12.05 -14.07 -28.02
CA ALA A 92 -13.43 -13.64 -27.78
C ALA A 92 -14.30 -13.66 -29.03
N PHE A 93 -13.73 -13.38 -30.20
CA PHE A 93 -14.47 -13.23 -31.45
C PHE A 93 -14.05 -14.24 -32.52
N HIS A 94 -13.54 -15.42 -32.12
CA HIS A 94 -13.08 -16.47 -33.03
C HIS A 94 -14.13 -16.94 -34.05
N ALA A 95 -15.42 -16.73 -33.75
CA ALA A 95 -16.54 -17.07 -34.61
C ALA A 95 -16.99 -15.92 -35.54
N SER A 96 -16.44 -14.72 -35.37
CA SER A 96 -16.74 -13.52 -36.18
C SER A 96 -15.74 -13.37 -37.33
N GLU A 97 -16.17 -12.76 -38.43
CA GLU A 97 -15.27 -12.44 -39.55
C GLU A 97 -14.10 -11.57 -39.06
N ASP A 98 -12.87 -11.98 -39.38
CA ASP A 98 -11.59 -11.37 -38.98
C ASP A 98 -11.32 -11.28 -37.46
N ASN A 99 -12.03 -12.01 -36.60
CA ASN A 99 -11.90 -11.91 -35.13
C ASN A 99 -12.10 -10.49 -34.58
N LYS A 100 -12.86 -9.65 -35.29
CA LYS A 100 -13.02 -8.24 -34.91
C LYS A 100 -14.07 -8.05 -33.83
N CYS A 101 -13.78 -7.18 -32.87
CA CYS A 101 -14.74 -6.73 -31.89
C CYS A 101 -15.83 -5.86 -32.55
N PRO A 102 -17.12 -6.19 -32.39
CA PRO A 102 -18.21 -5.31 -32.78
C PRO A 102 -18.13 -3.94 -32.09
N GLU A 103 -18.52 -2.86 -32.80
CA GLU A 103 -18.41 -1.49 -32.29
C GLU A 103 -19.21 -1.26 -31.00
N ASN A 104 -20.38 -1.90 -30.86
CA ASN A 104 -21.22 -1.81 -29.67
C ASN A 104 -20.55 -2.42 -28.42
N LEU A 105 -19.63 -3.37 -28.59
CA LEU A 105 -18.93 -4.04 -27.48
C LEU A 105 -17.60 -3.40 -27.12
N MET A 106 -17.03 -2.59 -28.03
CA MET A 106 -15.73 -1.91 -27.86
C MET A 106 -15.55 -1.27 -26.46
N PRO A 107 -16.53 -0.51 -25.91
CA PRO A 107 -16.35 0.11 -24.60
C PRO A 107 -16.14 -0.89 -23.46
N TRP A 108 -16.85 -2.02 -23.48
CA TRP A 108 -16.78 -3.05 -22.43
C TRP A 108 -15.61 -4.01 -22.66
N ALA A 109 -15.36 -4.40 -23.91
CA ALA A 109 -14.17 -5.15 -24.28
C ALA A 109 -12.89 -4.43 -23.85
N ASN A 110 -12.78 -3.12 -24.12
CA ASN A 110 -11.64 -2.31 -23.68
C ASN A 110 -11.46 -2.30 -22.17
N LYS A 111 -12.54 -2.18 -21.40
CA LYS A 111 -12.48 -2.25 -19.93
C LYS A 111 -12.01 -3.62 -19.44
N ILE A 112 -12.48 -4.70 -20.06
CA ILE A 112 -12.10 -6.07 -19.72
C ILE A 112 -10.62 -6.33 -20.00
N VAL A 113 -10.14 -5.96 -21.19
CA VAL A 113 -8.72 -6.09 -21.57
C VAL A 113 -7.83 -5.25 -20.66
N THR A 114 -8.26 -4.02 -20.33
CA THR A 114 -7.54 -3.16 -19.38
C THR A 114 -7.41 -3.82 -18.01
N LYS A 115 -8.49 -4.43 -17.50
CA LYS A 115 -8.51 -5.15 -16.23
C LYS A 115 -7.53 -6.34 -16.18
N CYS A 116 -7.23 -6.94 -17.33
CA CYS A 116 -6.26 -8.03 -17.43
C CYS A 116 -4.79 -7.54 -17.37
N GLN A 117 -4.54 -6.24 -17.55
CA GLN A 117 -3.23 -5.57 -17.52
C GLN A 117 -2.10 -6.34 -18.26
N GLY A 118 -2.45 -6.99 -19.37
CA GLY A 118 -1.50 -7.70 -20.22
C GLY A 118 -1.09 -9.10 -19.74
N LEU A 119 -1.81 -9.70 -18.78
CA LEU A 119 -1.61 -11.10 -18.40
C LEU A 119 -2.20 -12.04 -19.48
N PRO A 120 -1.38 -12.80 -20.23
CA PRO A 120 -1.87 -13.60 -21.36
C PRO A 120 -2.92 -14.62 -20.95
N LEU A 121 -2.69 -15.34 -19.83
CA LEU A 121 -3.60 -16.37 -19.37
C LEU A 121 -4.97 -15.79 -18.98
N ALA A 122 -5.00 -14.60 -18.35
CA ALA A 122 -6.24 -13.91 -18.03
C ALA A 122 -7.02 -13.49 -19.28
N ILE A 123 -6.30 -12.92 -20.27
CA ILE A 123 -6.87 -12.51 -21.54
C ILE A 123 -7.49 -13.70 -22.27
N VAL A 124 -6.75 -14.80 -22.37
CA VAL A 124 -7.22 -16.01 -23.05
C VAL A 124 -8.44 -16.59 -22.35
N THR A 125 -8.39 -16.78 -21.03
CA THR A 125 -9.52 -17.36 -20.29
C THR A 125 -10.78 -16.50 -20.37
N ILE A 126 -10.66 -15.19 -20.13
CA ILE A 126 -11.82 -14.28 -20.18
C ILE A 126 -12.36 -14.17 -21.61
N GLY A 127 -11.47 -14.06 -22.60
CA GLY A 127 -11.86 -14.05 -24.02
C GLY A 127 -12.61 -15.34 -24.39
N SER A 128 -12.09 -16.51 -24.01
CA SER A 128 -12.77 -17.78 -24.23
C SER A 128 -14.15 -17.84 -23.57
N ILE A 129 -14.31 -17.40 -22.32
CA ILE A 129 -15.62 -17.33 -21.64
C ILE A 129 -16.61 -16.46 -22.41
N LEU A 130 -16.15 -15.30 -22.87
CA LEU A 130 -16.99 -14.32 -23.58
C LEU A 130 -17.35 -14.79 -24.98
N SER A 131 -16.56 -15.66 -25.59
CA SER A 131 -16.85 -16.22 -26.91
C SER A 131 -18.13 -17.06 -26.95
N TYR A 132 -18.58 -17.56 -25.79
CA TYR A 132 -19.85 -18.28 -25.64
C TYR A 132 -21.04 -17.38 -25.28
N ARG A 133 -20.85 -16.06 -25.19
CA ARG A 133 -21.89 -15.10 -24.82
C ARG A 133 -22.47 -14.42 -26.05
N GLU A 134 -23.72 -13.96 -25.92
CA GLU A 134 -24.36 -13.13 -26.93
C GLU A 134 -23.59 -11.81 -27.11
N LEU A 135 -23.52 -11.32 -28.35
CA LEU A 135 -22.80 -10.10 -28.73
C LEU A 135 -23.60 -8.83 -28.39
N GLU A 136 -24.18 -8.80 -27.19
CA GLU A 136 -25.00 -7.73 -26.67
C GLU A 136 -24.27 -6.91 -25.59
N GLU A 137 -24.42 -5.59 -25.65
CA GLU A 137 -23.72 -4.68 -24.74
C GLU A 137 -24.06 -4.95 -23.27
N GLN A 138 -25.34 -5.22 -22.96
CA GLN A 138 -25.78 -5.43 -21.58
C GLN A 138 -25.21 -6.72 -20.97
N VAL A 139 -25.03 -7.78 -21.76
CA VAL A 139 -24.43 -9.04 -21.31
C VAL A 139 -22.96 -8.83 -20.91
N TRP A 140 -22.21 -8.10 -21.72
CA TRP A 140 -20.81 -7.77 -21.46
C TRP A 140 -20.63 -6.82 -20.27
N LYS A 141 -21.49 -5.80 -20.17
CA LYS A 141 -21.58 -4.92 -19.01
C LYS A 141 -21.86 -5.69 -17.73
N PHE A 142 -22.82 -6.62 -17.77
CA PHE A 142 -23.19 -7.45 -16.63
C PHE A 142 -22.04 -8.35 -16.20
N PHE A 143 -21.39 -9.03 -17.16
CA PHE A 143 -20.19 -9.83 -16.90
C PHE A 143 -19.09 -9.01 -16.23
N TYR A 144 -18.77 -7.83 -16.76
CA TYR A 144 -17.76 -6.93 -16.20
C TYR A 144 -18.08 -6.54 -14.75
N ASN A 145 -19.34 -6.15 -14.50
CA ASN A 145 -19.79 -5.76 -13.16
C ASN A 145 -19.81 -6.93 -12.15
N GLN A 146 -19.90 -8.17 -12.64
CA GLN A 146 -19.89 -9.39 -11.83
C GLN A 146 -18.56 -10.16 -11.88
N LEU A 147 -17.49 -9.54 -12.37
CA LEU A 147 -16.21 -10.23 -12.55
C LEU A 147 -15.70 -10.87 -11.25
N SER A 148 -15.81 -10.20 -10.10
CA SER A 148 -15.40 -10.77 -8.80
C SER A 148 -16.21 -12.04 -8.46
N TRP A 149 -17.51 -12.05 -8.75
CA TRP A 149 -18.36 -13.22 -8.55
C TRP A 149 -17.95 -14.36 -9.50
N HIS A 150 -17.64 -14.03 -10.76
CA HIS A 150 -17.14 -15.02 -11.72
C HIS A 150 -15.79 -15.60 -11.31
N ILE A 151 -14.87 -14.80 -10.76
CA ILE A 151 -13.56 -15.29 -10.27
C ILE A 151 -13.72 -16.29 -9.11
N GLU A 152 -14.72 -16.09 -8.25
CA GLU A 152 -15.00 -16.98 -7.12
C GLU A 152 -15.76 -18.25 -7.53
N ASN A 153 -16.70 -18.14 -8.48
CA ASN A 153 -17.69 -19.19 -8.73
C ASN A 153 -17.58 -19.85 -10.11
N ASN A 154 -16.82 -19.29 -11.06
CA ASN A 154 -16.63 -19.88 -12.38
C ASN A 154 -15.40 -20.83 -12.36
N PRO A 155 -15.56 -22.13 -12.65
CA PRO A 155 -14.46 -23.08 -12.71
C PRO A 155 -13.33 -22.68 -13.65
N GLU A 156 -13.66 -22.00 -14.77
CA GLU A 156 -12.68 -21.57 -15.76
C GLU A 156 -11.77 -20.44 -15.24
N LEU A 157 -12.24 -19.61 -14.31
CA LEU A 157 -11.44 -18.53 -13.70
C LEU A 157 -10.80 -18.92 -12.37
N ASN A 158 -11.11 -20.12 -11.86
CA ASN A 158 -10.59 -20.58 -10.57
C ASN A 158 -9.05 -20.68 -10.55
N TRP A 159 -8.39 -20.82 -11.70
CA TRP A 159 -6.93 -20.79 -11.74
C TRP A 159 -6.37 -19.45 -11.26
N ILE A 160 -7.06 -18.32 -11.45
CA ILE A 160 -6.60 -16.99 -10.97
C ILE A 160 -6.55 -17.01 -9.44
N SER A 161 -7.63 -17.47 -8.81
CA SER A 161 -7.73 -17.66 -7.37
C SER A 161 -6.71 -18.68 -6.86
N SER A 162 -6.56 -19.81 -7.55
CA SER A 162 -5.64 -20.89 -7.17
C SER A 162 -4.18 -20.46 -7.26
N ALA A 163 -3.79 -19.79 -8.36
CA ALA A 163 -2.43 -19.31 -8.58
C ALA A 163 -2.01 -18.27 -7.54
N LEU A 164 -2.93 -17.37 -7.15
CA LEU A 164 -2.68 -16.42 -6.07
C LEU A 164 -2.67 -17.11 -4.70
N ASN A 165 -3.62 -18.02 -4.43
CA ASN A 165 -3.68 -18.74 -3.15
C ASN A 165 -2.39 -19.52 -2.85
N LEU A 166 -1.74 -20.10 -3.86
CA LEU A 166 -0.41 -20.71 -3.68
C LEU A 166 0.61 -19.69 -3.16
N SER A 167 0.65 -18.49 -3.75
CA SER A 167 1.51 -17.40 -3.28
C SER A 167 1.15 -16.96 -1.87
N LEU A 168 -0.15 -16.90 -1.52
CA LEU A 168 -0.64 -16.44 -0.22
C LEU A 168 -0.45 -17.44 0.91
N ASN A 169 -0.54 -18.75 0.62
CA ASN A 169 -0.33 -19.79 1.61
C ASN A 169 1.14 -19.87 2.06
N ASN A 170 2.06 -19.45 1.19
CA ASN A 170 3.47 -19.35 1.48
C ASN A 170 3.89 -18.00 2.10
N LEU A 171 2.94 -17.10 2.38
CA LEU A 171 3.23 -15.85 3.10
C LEU A 171 3.18 -16.07 4.62
N PRO A 172 4.16 -15.53 5.36
CA PRO A 172 4.04 -15.37 6.80
C PRO A 172 2.78 -14.59 7.19
N SER A 173 2.22 -14.86 8.36
CA SER A 173 0.97 -14.26 8.84
C SER A 173 1.01 -12.72 8.90
N TYR A 174 2.15 -12.16 9.33
CA TYR A 174 2.39 -10.71 9.36
C TYR A 174 2.30 -10.10 7.96
N LEU A 175 2.84 -10.78 6.95
CA LEU A 175 2.92 -10.30 5.58
C LEU A 175 1.59 -10.45 4.86
N ARG A 176 0.86 -11.55 5.12
CA ARG A 176 -0.49 -11.79 4.59
C ARG A 176 -1.44 -10.66 4.98
N SER A 177 -1.42 -10.23 6.24
CA SER A 177 -2.29 -9.14 6.71
C SER A 177 -1.97 -7.81 6.01
N CYS A 178 -0.68 -7.52 5.81
CA CYS A 178 -0.23 -6.34 5.07
C CYS A 178 -0.66 -6.38 3.60
N PHE A 179 -0.57 -7.54 2.96
CA PHE A 179 -1.03 -7.76 1.59
C PHE A 179 -2.55 -7.59 1.44
N LEU A 180 -3.36 -8.20 2.33
CA LEU A 180 -4.81 -8.00 2.36
C LEU A 180 -5.19 -6.53 2.58
N HIS A 181 -4.38 -5.77 3.32
CA HIS A 181 -4.61 -4.33 3.51
C HIS A 181 -4.44 -3.54 2.21
N CYS A 182 -3.46 -3.91 1.37
CA CYS A 182 -3.23 -3.24 0.09
C CYS A 182 -4.41 -3.38 -0.89
N SER A 183 -5.19 -4.47 -0.84
CA SER A 183 -6.34 -4.63 -1.74
C SER A 183 -7.49 -3.67 -1.46
N LEU A 184 -7.52 -3.06 -0.26
CA LEU A 184 -8.54 -2.09 0.12
C LEU A 184 -8.42 -0.76 -0.63
N TYR A 185 -7.29 -0.49 -1.29
CA TYR A 185 -7.09 0.69 -2.10
C TYR A 185 -7.84 0.59 -3.44
N PRO A 186 -8.24 1.70 -4.08
CA PRO A 186 -8.87 1.69 -5.40
C PRO A 186 -7.98 1.04 -6.47
N GLU A 187 -8.59 0.62 -7.57
CA GLU A 187 -7.88 0.17 -8.78
C GLU A 187 -6.89 1.24 -9.24
N ASP A 188 -5.72 0.81 -9.71
CA ASP A 188 -4.60 1.64 -10.15
C ASP A 188 -4.06 2.68 -9.14
N TYR A 189 -4.52 2.63 -7.87
CA TYR A 189 -4.11 3.60 -6.88
C TYR A 189 -2.62 3.45 -6.56
N LYS A 190 -1.84 4.51 -6.78
CA LYS A 190 -0.41 4.57 -6.43
C LYS A 190 -0.23 4.67 -4.90
N ILE A 191 -0.14 3.53 -4.23
CA ILE A 191 0.05 3.42 -2.78
C ILE A 191 1.42 3.99 -2.40
N LYS A 192 1.44 5.11 -1.67
CA LYS A 192 2.68 5.74 -1.19
C LYS A 192 3.27 4.94 -0.04
N ARG A 193 4.57 4.60 -0.14
CA ARG A 193 5.33 3.88 0.91
C ARG A 193 5.11 4.45 2.31
N LYS A 194 5.37 5.75 2.48
CA LYS A 194 5.27 6.43 3.78
C LYS A 194 3.85 6.42 4.37
N LEU A 195 2.82 6.33 3.53
CA LEU A 195 1.43 6.29 3.97
C LEU A 195 1.08 4.90 4.48
N ILE A 196 1.29 3.88 3.64
CA ILE A 196 0.91 2.50 3.97
C ILE A 196 1.69 1.98 5.19
N SER A 197 2.98 2.31 5.31
CA SER A 197 3.78 1.93 6.49
C SER A 197 3.17 2.46 7.79
N LYS A 198 2.73 3.73 7.82
CA LYS A 198 2.11 4.30 9.03
C LYS A 198 0.76 3.66 9.34
N LEU A 199 -0.02 3.33 8.33
CA LEU A 199 -1.30 2.66 8.51
C LEU A 199 -1.10 1.24 9.06
N TRP A 200 -0.14 0.47 8.53
CA TRP A 200 0.19 -0.84 9.08
C TRP A 200 0.65 -0.77 10.53
N ILE A 201 1.49 0.22 10.87
CA ILE A 201 1.94 0.46 12.25
C ILE A 201 0.76 0.82 13.16
N ALA A 202 -0.07 1.79 12.75
CA ALA A 202 -1.23 2.23 13.52
C ALA A 202 -2.24 1.10 13.76
N GLU A 203 -2.40 0.21 12.79
CA GLU A 203 -3.25 -0.96 12.94
C GLU A 203 -2.62 -2.06 13.80
N GLY A 204 -1.31 -2.05 13.99
CA GLY A 204 -0.55 -3.08 14.70
C GLY A 204 -0.27 -4.32 13.83
N LEU A 205 -0.09 -4.12 12.52
CA LEU A 205 0.32 -5.17 11.57
C LEU A 205 1.84 -5.34 11.48
N VAL A 206 2.59 -4.41 12.06
CA VAL A 206 4.06 -4.40 12.05
C VAL A 206 4.58 -4.87 13.40
N GLU A 207 5.50 -5.82 13.37
CA GLU A 207 6.11 -6.40 14.57
C GLU A 207 7.25 -5.52 15.09
N GLU A 208 7.36 -5.43 16.41
CA GLU A 208 8.49 -4.77 17.07
C GLU A 208 9.63 -5.78 17.24
N ARG A 209 10.80 -5.49 16.65
CA ARG A 209 11.94 -6.43 16.60
C ARG A 209 13.03 -6.18 17.65
N GLY A 210 12.96 -5.08 18.40
CA GLY A 210 13.81 -4.81 19.58
C GLY A 210 15.32 -4.61 19.31
N ASP A 211 15.76 -4.68 18.06
CA ASP A 211 17.17 -4.69 17.61
C ASP A 211 17.67 -3.30 17.15
N GLY A 212 17.03 -2.23 17.62
CA GLY A 212 17.27 -0.87 17.12
C GLY A 212 16.61 -0.55 15.78
N THR A 213 15.95 -1.54 15.15
CA THR A 213 15.15 -1.32 13.94
C THR A 213 13.84 -0.61 14.27
N THR A 214 13.52 0.43 13.52
CA THR A 214 12.25 1.12 13.66
C THR A 214 11.11 0.39 12.97
N MET A 215 9.90 0.56 13.49
CA MET A 215 8.71 -0.01 12.86
C MET A 215 8.54 0.44 11.39
N GLU A 216 8.97 1.66 11.03
CA GLU A 216 8.96 2.13 9.65
C GLU A 216 9.93 1.35 8.74
N GLU A 217 11.09 0.95 9.26
CA GLU A 217 12.06 0.10 8.55
C GLU A 217 11.51 -1.32 8.41
N VAL A 218 10.91 -1.89 9.47
CA VAL A 218 10.23 -3.19 9.39
C VAL A 218 9.11 -3.16 8.34
N ALA A 219 8.27 -2.13 8.33
CA ALA A 219 7.22 -1.95 7.33
C ALA A 219 7.78 -1.80 5.90
N GLU A 220 8.94 -1.16 5.75
CA GLU A 220 9.65 -1.05 4.47
C GLU A 220 10.17 -2.43 4.00
N CYS A 221 10.71 -3.25 4.91
CA CYS A 221 11.06 -4.63 4.62
C CYS A 221 9.85 -5.44 4.12
N TYR A 222 8.68 -5.32 4.77
CA TYR A 222 7.47 -6.02 4.34
C TYR A 222 7.04 -5.63 2.92
N LEU A 223 7.08 -4.34 2.56
CA LEU A 223 6.80 -3.90 1.19
C LEU A 223 7.80 -4.48 0.18
N MET A 224 9.07 -4.55 0.57
CA MET A 224 10.11 -5.13 -0.28
C MET A 224 9.91 -6.63 -0.48
N GLU A 225 9.59 -7.39 0.56
CA GLU A 225 9.26 -8.82 0.48
C GLU A 225 8.05 -9.06 -0.44
N LEU A 226 6.97 -8.28 -0.31
CA LEU A 226 5.80 -8.37 -1.20
C LEU A 226 6.18 -8.07 -2.66
N THR A 227 7.08 -7.12 -2.89
CA THR A 227 7.57 -6.79 -4.24
C THR A 227 8.46 -7.90 -4.81
N GLN A 228 9.34 -8.49 -4.00
CA GLN A 228 10.23 -9.58 -4.41
C GLN A 228 9.47 -10.85 -4.77
N ARG A 229 8.26 -11.03 -4.21
CA ARG A 229 7.31 -12.10 -4.53
C ARG A 229 6.36 -11.74 -5.68
N SER A 230 6.59 -10.62 -6.36
CA SER A 230 5.76 -10.12 -7.47
C SER A 230 4.29 -9.88 -7.12
N LEU A 231 3.97 -9.68 -5.84
CA LEU A 231 2.61 -9.41 -5.35
C LEU A 231 2.24 -7.92 -5.43
N LEU A 232 3.24 -7.05 -5.41
CA LEU A 232 3.12 -5.60 -5.62
C LEU A 232 4.14 -5.15 -6.67
N GLN A 233 3.75 -4.18 -7.49
CA GLN A 233 4.60 -3.60 -8.51
C GLN A 233 5.10 -2.23 -8.07
N VAL A 234 6.40 -1.95 -8.26
CA VAL A 234 6.98 -0.63 -7.98
C VAL A 234 6.74 0.29 -9.18
N THR A 235 6.09 1.43 -8.95
CA THR A 235 5.77 2.38 -10.03
C THR A 235 6.71 3.58 -10.07
N GLU A 236 7.15 4.07 -8.91
CA GLU A 236 8.07 5.21 -8.83
C GLU A 236 9.16 4.90 -7.80
N ARG A 237 10.37 5.38 -8.09
CA ARG A 237 11.50 5.42 -7.14
C ARG A 237 11.83 6.87 -6.81
N ASN A 238 12.32 7.11 -5.60
CA ASN A 238 12.81 8.44 -5.22
C ASN A 238 14.24 8.67 -5.76
N ALA A 239 14.79 9.87 -5.54
CA ALA A 239 16.14 10.23 -5.97
C ALA A 239 17.25 9.31 -5.40
N SER A 240 16.99 8.64 -4.27
CA SER A 240 17.92 7.65 -3.69
C SER A 240 17.69 6.21 -4.17
N GLY A 241 16.91 6.02 -5.24
CA GLY A 241 16.62 4.71 -5.83
C GLY A 241 15.65 3.84 -5.03
N ARG A 242 15.14 4.30 -3.89
CA ARG A 242 14.19 3.56 -3.04
C ARG A 242 12.78 3.62 -3.64
N ALA A 243 12.05 2.51 -3.54
CA ALA A 243 10.66 2.45 -3.96
C ALA A 243 9.81 3.50 -3.22
N ARG A 244 9.03 4.26 -3.97
CA ARG A 244 8.24 5.40 -3.49
C ARG A 244 6.75 5.08 -3.53
N THR A 245 6.28 4.49 -4.62
CA THR A 245 4.89 4.11 -4.83
C THR A 245 4.78 2.69 -5.36
N PHE A 246 3.68 2.03 -4.99
CA PHE A 246 3.38 0.66 -5.37
C PHE A 246 1.96 0.58 -5.95
N VAL A 247 1.71 -0.41 -6.79
CA VAL A 247 0.38 -0.75 -7.30
C VAL A 247 0.18 -2.26 -7.17
N MET A 248 -1.05 -2.66 -6.86
CA MET A 248 -1.48 -4.06 -6.91
C MET A 248 -2.20 -4.28 -8.24
N HIS A 249 -1.87 -5.36 -8.95
CA HIS A 249 -2.54 -5.70 -10.20
C HIS A 249 -4.04 -5.92 -9.98
N ASP A 250 -4.90 -5.48 -10.90
CA ASP A 250 -6.36 -5.46 -10.71
C ASP A 250 -6.95 -6.85 -10.44
N LEU A 251 -6.63 -7.89 -11.24
CA LEU A 251 -7.09 -9.25 -10.96
C LEU A 251 -6.57 -9.81 -9.62
N VAL A 252 -5.33 -9.52 -9.25
CA VAL A 252 -4.77 -9.90 -7.94
C VAL A 252 -5.58 -9.22 -6.83
N ARG A 253 -5.90 -7.95 -7.00
CA ARG A 253 -6.72 -7.18 -6.08
C ARG A 253 -8.13 -7.73 -5.96
N GLU A 254 -8.79 -8.12 -7.05
CA GLU A 254 -10.13 -8.74 -7.04
C GLU A 254 -10.15 -10.01 -6.18
N VAL A 255 -9.24 -10.95 -6.44
CA VAL A 255 -9.11 -12.17 -5.62
C VAL A 255 -8.83 -11.82 -4.15
N THR A 256 -7.94 -10.86 -3.92
CA THR A 256 -7.54 -10.46 -2.57
C THR A 256 -8.70 -9.82 -1.80
N LEU A 257 -9.59 -9.08 -2.47
CA LEU A 257 -10.80 -8.52 -1.86
C LEU A 257 -11.80 -9.62 -1.47
N ILE A 258 -11.95 -10.65 -2.30
CA ILE A 258 -12.80 -11.82 -1.99
C ILE A 258 -12.28 -12.52 -0.72
N ILE A 259 -10.97 -12.77 -0.64
CA ILE A 259 -10.32 -13.36 0.53
C ILE A 259 -10.50 -12.46 1.77
N ALA A 260 -10.25 -11.16 1.64
CA ALA A 260 -10.38 -10.20 2.73
C ALA A 260 -11.81 -10.13 3.28
N LYS A 261 -12.82 -10.19 2.41
CA LYS A 261 -14.23 -10.24 2.79
C LYS A 261 -14.56 -11.54 3.52
N ARG A 262 -14.19 -12.69 2.95
CA ARG A 262 -14.43 -14.02 3.55
C ARG A 262 -13.81 -14.16 4.95
N GLU A 263 -12.61 -13.61 5.13
CA GLU A 263 -11.89 -13.62 6.41
C GLU A 263 -12.33 -12.51 7.38
N LYS A 264 -13.34 -11.70 7.01
CA LYS A 264 -13.80 -10.52 7.77
C LYS A 264 -12.67 -9.52 8.05
N PHE A 265 -11.62 -9.56 7.23
CA PHE A 265 -10.43 -8.73 7.35
C PHE A 265 -10.75 -7.28 6.99
N GLY A 266 -11.45 -7.08 5.88
CA GLY A 266 -11.81 -5.77 5.37
C GLY A 266 -12.66 -5.80 4.11
N ILE A 267 -13.33 -4.69 3.82
CA ILE A 267 -14.19 -4.51 2.65
C ILE A 267 -13.85 -3.19 1.97
N ALA A 268 -13.82 -3.22 0.64
CA ALA A 268 -13.78 -2.04 -0.20
C ALA A 268 -15.15 -1.81 -0.84
N TYR A 269 -15.69 -0.61 -0.64
CA TYR A 269 -16.97 -0.18 -1.20
C TYR A 269 -16.73 0.76 -2.38
N GLY A 270 -17.34 0.50 -3.53
CA GLY A 270 -17.21 1.35 -4.71
C GLY A 270 -18.34 1.26 -5.75
N ASN A 271 -19.41 0.49 -5.47
CA ASN A 271 -20.51 0.25 -6.42
C ASN A 271 -21.81 0.89 -5.93
N ALA A 272 -22.57 1.52 -6.84
CA ALA A 272 -23.77 2.31 -6.52
C ALA A 272 -25.01 1.50 -6.04
N GLY A 273 -24.87 0.19 -5.81
CA GLY A 273 -26.00 -0.72 -5.55
C GLY A 273 -26.22 -1.16 -4.10
N THR A 274 -25.37 -0.78 -3.16
CA THR A 274 -25.38 -1.36 -1.80
C THR A 274 -25.66 -0.29 -0.73
N THR A 275 -26.89 -0.24 -0.22
CA THR A 275 -27.37 0.88 0.61
C THR A 275 -26.97 0.83 2.09
N GLN A 276 -26.42 -0.28 2.57
CA GLN A 276 -26.02 -0.46 3.98
C GLN A 276 -24.72 -1.27 4.12
N VAL A 277 -23.85 -0.83 5.04
CA VAL A 277 -22.68 -1.62 5.49
C VAL A 277 -23.12 -2.47 6.67
N VAL A 278 -23.78 -3.59 6.40
CA VAL A 278 -24.09 -4.59 7.42
C VAL A 278 -22.99 -5.63 7.39
N ASP A 279 -21.85 -5.38 8.04
CA ASP A 279 -20.79 -6.39 8.07
C ASP A 279 -19.92 -6.38 9.33
N GLU A 280 -19.47 -7.57 9.72
CA GLU A 280 -18.53 -7.83 10.81
C GLU A 280 -17.08 -7.44 10.46
N ALA A 281 -16.89 -6.77 9.32
CA ALA A 281 -15.60 -6.38 8.79
C ALA A 281 -14.83 -5.46 9.76
N ARG A 282 -13.53 -5.73 9.86
CA ARG A 282 -12.64 -5.00 10.76
C ARG A 282 -12.05 -3.75 10.09
N ARG A 283 -12.16 -3.63 8.77
CA ARG A 283 -11.65 -2.51 7.98
C ARG A 283 -12.64 -2.15 6.90
N LEU A 284 -12.83 -0.87 6.68
CA LEU A 284 -13.73 -0.36 5.67
C LEU A 284 -12.98 0.68 4.84
N SER A 285 -12.98 0.47 3.53
CA SER A 285 -12.47 1.41 2.55
C SER A 285 -13.62 1.88 1.67
N ILE A 286 -13.85 3.18 1.60
CA ILE A 286 -14.85 3.80 0.73
C ILE A 286 -14.12 4.42 -0.45
N GLN A 287 -14.30 3.85 -1.63
CA GLN A 287 -13.62 4.25 -2.86
C GLN A 287 -14.41 5.31 -3.62
N ARG A 288 -15.72 5.09 -3.78
CA ARG A 288 -16.66 5.98 -4.49
C ARG A 288 -18.08 5.82 -3.93
N CYS A 289 -18.96 6.74 -4.28
CA CYS A 289 -20.38 6.73 -3.95
C CYS A 289 -20.63 6.76 -2.44
N ALA A 290 -19.82 7.50 -1.67
CA ALA A 290 -20.02 7.63 -0.24
C ALA A 290 -21.46 8.05 0.11
N LYS A 291 -22.03 9.01 -0.63
CA LYS A 291 -23.43 9.47 -0.45
C LYS A 291 -24.51 8.38 -0.54
N SER A 292 -24.24 7.22 -1.14
CA SER A 292 -25.24 6.13 -1.23
C SER A 292 -25.33 5.26 0.02
N LEU A 293 -24.40 5.39 0.97
CA LEU A 293 -24.42 4.68 2.24
C LEU A 293 -25.19 5.47 3.30
N ASN A 294 -26.24 4.86 3.84
CA ASN A 294 -27.11 5.50 4.83
C ASN A 294 -26.51 5.51 6.26
N SER A 295 -25.65 4.55 6.62
CA SER A 295 -25.01 4.48 7.94
C SER A 295 -23.72 3.66 7.92
N LEU A 296 -22.76 4.03 8.78
CA LEU A 296 -21.48 3.35 8.98
C LEU A 296 -21.33 2.76 10.40
N ALA A 297 -22.44 2.56 11.11
CA ALA A 297 -22.39 2.07 12.48
C ALA A 297 -21.78 0.66 12.58
N SER A 298 -20.62 0.53 13.21
CA SER A 298 -19.97 -0.78 13.41
C SER A 298 -19.13 -0.82 14.69
N SER A 299 -19.44 -1.78 15.57
CA SER A 299 -18.69 -1.98 16.83
C SER A 299 -17.35 -2.70 16.65
N ARG A 300 -17.10 -3.30 15.48
CA ARG A 300 -15.90 -4.12 15.20
C ARG A 300 -14.85 -3.40 14.35
N LEU A 301 -15.19 -2.23 13.81
CA LEU A 301 -14.35 -1.49 12.90
C LEU A 301 -13.07 -0.99 13.59
N ARG A 302 -11.93 -1.30 12.99
CA ARG A 302 -10.59 -0.88 13.43
C ARG A 302 -9.94 0.12 12.48
N SER A 303 -10.36 0.15 11.22
CA SER A 303 -9.79 1.04 10.21
C SER A 303 -10.87 1.56 9.27
N PHE A 304 -10.90 2.87 9.08
CA PHE A 304 -11.72 3.54 8.10
C PHE A 304 -10.85 4.35 7.15
N ILE A 305 -10.93 4.07 5.85
CA ILE A 305 -10.17 4.74 4.80
C ILE A 305 -11.12 5.29 3.75
N LEU A 306 -11.05 6.59 3.50
CA LEU A 306 -11.84 7.28 2.50
C LEU A 306 -10.99 7.71 1.31
N PHE A 307 -11.48 7.46 0.10
CA PHE A 307 -10.94 7.98 -1.16
C PHE A 307 -11.94 8.86 -1.93
N ASP A 308 -13.17 8.99 -1.42
CA ASP A 308 -14.21 9.86 -1.97
C ASP A 308 -14.13 11.27 -1.34
N THR A 309 -14.49 12.31 -2.08
CA THR A 309 -14.48 13.70 -1.58
C THR A 309 -15.76 14.06 -0.85
N ASP A 310 -16.86 13.45 -1.28
CA ASP A 310 -18.21 13.86 -0.96
C ASP A 310 -18.81 12.93 0.09
N ILE A 311 -18.62 13.26 1.37
CA ILE A 311 -19.22 12.52 2.46
C ILE A 311 -20.40 13.27 3.10
N PRO A 312 -21.44 12.55 3.56
CA PRO A 312 -22.43 13.12 4.46
C PRO A 312 -21.78 13.67 5.73
N SER A 313 -22.22 14.84 6.18
CA SER A 313 -21.70 15.47 7.40
C SER A 313 -21.95 14.64 8.67
N SER A 314 -22.95 13.75 8.67
CA SER A 314 -23.27 12.86 9.78
C SER A 314 -22.23 11.76 10.00
N TRP A 315 -21.48 11.35 8.98
CA TRP A 315 -20.60 10.18 9.07
C TRP A 315 -19.54 10.28 10.15
N ILE A 316 -18.96 11.47 10.33
CA ILE A 316 -17.95 11.67 11.37
C ILE A 316 -18.57 11.45 12.76
N TYR A 317 -19.85 11.80 12.96
CA TYR A 317 -20.59 11.54 14.19
C TYR A 317 -20.95 10.06 14.33
N ASP A 318 -21.40 9.42 13.25
CA ASP A 318 -21.77 8.00 13.25
C ASP A 318 -20.56 7.11 13.56
N ILE A 319 -19.43 7.35 12.88
CA ILE A 319 -18.18 6.61 13.11
C ILE A 319 -17.70 6.84 14.55
N SER A 320 -17.71 8.09 15.01
CA SER A 320 -17.19 8.41 16.34
C SER A 320 -18.04 7.87 17.48
N SER A 321 -19.36 7.77 17.29
CA SER A 321 -20.28 7.26 18.31
C SER A 321 -20.29 5.73 18.42
N SER A 322 -20.11 5.03 17.29
CA SER A 322 -20.28 3.57 17.19
C SER A 322 -18.97 2.77 17.13
N CYS A 323 -17.90 3.32 16.53
CA CYS A 323 -16.66 2.57 16.23
C CYS A 323 -15.62 2.64 17.36
N ARG A 324 -15.94 2.15 18.56
CA ARG A 324 -15.05 2.28 19.75
C ARG A 324 -13.69 1.55 19.63
N LEU A 325 -13.55 0.62 18.69
CA LEU A 325 -12.30 -0.12 18.41
C LEU A 325 -11.45 0.53 17.31
N LEU A 326 -11.84 1.69 16.79
CA LEU A 326 -11.17 2.35 15.68
C LEU A 326 -9.74 2.77 16.04
N ARG A 327 -8.77 2.36 15.23
CA ARG A 327 -7.35 2.73 15.31
C ARG A 327 -6.94 3.70 14.20
N VAL A 328 -7.56 3.58 13.03
CA VAL A 328 -7.27 4.41 11.86
C VAL A 328 -8.56 5.11 11.40
N LEU A 329 -8.49 6.43 11.27
CA LEU A 329 -9.52 7.27 10.67
C LEU A 329 -8.87 8.14 9.60
N CYS A 330 -9.00 7.76 8.33
CA CYS A 330 -8.48 8.51 7.20
C CYS A 330 -9.64 9.17 6.45
N LEU A 331 -9.78 10.48 6.61
CA LEU A 331 -10.76 11.35 5.94
C LEU A 331 -10.06 12.33 4.99
N ARG A 332 -8.94 11.91 4.40
CA ARG A 332 -8.18 12.71 3.46
C ARG A 332 -9.06 13.14 2.28
N PHE A 333 -8.94 14.40 1.85
CA PHE A 333 -9.73 15.01 0.77
C PHE A 333 -11.24 15.11 1.04
N ALA A 334 -11.72 14.73 2.22
CA ALA A 334 -13.12 14.91 2.57
C ALA A 334 -13.48 16.39 2.67
N SER A 335 -14.68 16.75 2.18
CA SER A 335 -15.23 18.10 2.34
C SER A 335 -15.74 18.36 3.77
N ILE A 336 -14.86 18.24 4.76
CA ILE A 336 -15.14 18.53 6.17
C ILE A 336 -14.48 19.84 6.61
N GLU A 337 -15.21 20.63 7.40
CA GLU A 337 -14.73 21.92 7.94
C GLU A 337 -14.45 21.90 9.45
N GLN A 338 -15.07 20.94 10.16
CA GLN A 338 -14.96 20.81 11.60
C GLN A 338 -14.78 19.34 11.97
N VAL A 339 -13.97 19.11 12.98
CA VAL A 339 -13.81 17.81 13.62
C VAL A 339 -14.55 17.86 14.96
N PRO A 340 -15.63 17.09 15.17
CA PRO A 340 -16.40 17.17 16.40
C PRO A 340 -15.60 16.65 17.58
N CYS A 341 -15.86 17.19 18.77
CA CYS A 341 -15.18 16.80 20.01
C CYS A 341 -15.35 15.30 20.33
N VAL A 342 -16.44 14.68 19.86
CA VAL A 342 -16.75 13.26 20.03
C VAL A 342 -15.71 12.32 19.39
N VAL A 343 -14.93 12.79 18.40
CA VAL A 343 -13.78 12.02 17.86
C VAL A 343 -12.76 11.71 18.97
N ALA A 344 -12.63 12.57 19.97
CA ALA A 344 -11.74 12.34 21.10
C ALA A 344 -12.17 11.18 22.01
N GLU A 345 -13.39 10.68 21.86
CA GLU A 345 -13.90 9.51 22.60
C GLU A 345 -13.49 8.17 21.96
N LEU A 346 -12.79 8.22 20.82
CA LEU A 346 -12.17 7.06 20.17
C LEU A 346 -10.83 6.73 20.83
N TYR A 347 -10.88 6.19 22.05
CA TYR A 347 -9.68 5.92 22.87
C TYR A 347 -8.57 5.10 22.16
N ASN A 348 -8.95 4.19 21.26
CA ASN A 348 -8.02 3.33 20.52
C ASN A 348 -7.39 3.99 19.30
N LEU A 349 -7.77 5.23 18.96
CA LEU A 349 -7.36 5.91 17.75
C LEU A 349 -5.85 6.21 17.78
N ARG A 350 -5.15 5.80 16.72
CA ARG A 350 -3.71 5.98 16.55
C ARG A 350 -3.35 6.86 15.35
N TYR A 351 -4.18 6.85 14.30
CA TYR A 351 -3.95 7.58 13.05
C TYR A 351 -5.22 8.30 12.58
N PRO A 352 -5.48 9.54 13.02
CA PRO A 352 -6.35 10.49 12.34
C PRO A 352 -5.62 11.19 11.18
N ASP A 353 -6.25 11.20 10.02
CA ASP A 353 -5.81 11.94 8.85
C ASP A 353 -6.94 12.82 8.32
N PHE A 354 -6.75 14.13 8.51
CA PHE A 354 -7.60 15.19 8.00
C PHE A 354 -6.84 16.04 6.97
N SER A 355 -5.83 15.46 6.33
CA SER A 355 -5.05 16.18 5.31
C SER A 355 -5.90 16.48 4.08
N HIS A 356 -5.61 17.60 3.42
CA HIS A 356 -6.37 18.11 2.27
C HIS A 356 -7.87 18.32 2.54
N THR A 357 -8.22 18.68 3.78
CA THR A 357 -9.60 19.02 4.17
C THR A 357 -9.74 20.51 4.46
N LYS A 358 -10.97 20.97 4.68
CA LYS A 358 -11.25 22.37 5.06
C LYS A 358 -11.23 22.59 6.58
N VAL A 359 -10.68 21.65 7.36
CA VAL A 359 -10.65 21.73 8.82
C VAL A 359 -9.84 22.95 9.27
N LYS A 360 -10.44 23.77 10.13
CA LYS A 360 -9.85 25.02 10.64
C LYS A 360 -9.31 24.92 12.05
N LYS A 361 -9.80 23.98 12.86
CA LYS A 361 -9.44 23.83 14.27
C LYS A 361 -9.45 22.37 14.69
N ILE A 362 -8.54 22.02 15.59
CA ILE A 362 -8.55 20.74 16.31
C ILE A 362 -9.08 20.98 17.72
N PRO A 363 -10.06 20.20 18.21
CA PRO A 363 -10.58 20.36 19.57
C PRO A 363 -9.51 20.08 20.64
N ALA A 364 -9.50 20.85 21.72
CA ALA A 364 -8.63 20.59 22.88
C ALA A 364 -8.86 19.20 23.51
N SER A 365 -10.06 18.63 23.32
CA SER A 365 -10.38 17.27 23.77
C SER A 365 -9.52 16.19 23.13
N PHE A 366 -8.84 16.47 22.01
CA PHE A 366 -7.91 15.51 21.39
C PHE A 366 -6.80 15.04 22.34
N SER A 367 -6.48 15.80 23.39
CA SER A 367 -5.61 15.37 24.49
C SER A 367 -6.02 14.06 25.17
N LYS A 368 -7.31 13.67 25.09
CA LYS A 368 -7.81 12.38 25.59
C LYS A 368 -7.35 11.19 24.75
N LEU A 369 -6.90 11.40 23.51
CA LEU A 369 -6.44 10.35 22.60
C LEU A 369 -5.04 9.87 22.96
N VAL A 370 -4.85 9.32 24.16
CA VAL A 370 -3.53 8.96 24.69
C VAL A 370 -2.78 7.92 23.84
N ASN A 371 -3.46 7.18 22.96
CA ASN A 371 -2.87 6.22 22.04
C ASN A 371 -2.48 6.82 20.67
N LEU A 372 -2.65 8.13 20.46
CA LEU A 372 -2.38 8.77 19.19
C LEU A 372 -0.91 8.66 18.82
N GLN A 373 -0.61 8.16 17.62
CA GLN A 373 0.74 8.00 17.10
C GLN A 373 1.01 8.94 15.92
N VAL A 374 0.00 9.23 15.11
CA VAL A 374 0.11 10.12 13.95
C VAL A 374 -1.07 11.06 13.91
N LEU A 375 -0.82 12.35 13.70
CA LEU A 375 -1.84 13.33 13.36
C LEU A 375 -1.44 14.01 12.05
N ASP A 376 -2.21 13.79 11.00
CA ASP A 376 -1.95 14.37 9.67
C ASP A 376 -2.98 15.45 9.33
N LEU A 377 -2.51 16.68 9.27
CA LEU A 377 -3.24 17.92 9.00
C LEU A 377 -2.65 18.68 7.81
N ARG A 378 -1.83 18.01 6.99
CA ARG A 378 -1.20 18.67 5.84
C ARG A 378 -2.26 19.19 4.87
N PHE A 379 -2.04 20.37 4.34
CA PHE A 379 -2.96 21.03 3.43
C PHE A 379 -4.37 21.21 4.03
N SER A 380 -4.43 21.49 5.34
CA SER A 380 -5.65 21.94 6.02
C SER A 380 -5.57 23.45 6.31
N TYR A 381 -6.60 23.99 6.97
CA TYR A 381 -6.68 25.40 7.38
C TYR A 381 -6.48 25.57 8.88
N VAL A 382 -5.90 24.57 9.56
CA VAL A 382 -5.58 24.67 10.98
C VAL A 382 -4.39 25.60 11.13
N GLU A 383 -4.57 26.78 11.73
CA GLU A 383 -3.48 27.75 11.94
C GLU A 383 -2.82 27.61 13.32
N GLU A 384 -3.54 27.04 14.29
CA GLU A 384 -3.11 26.90 15.67
C GLU A 384 -3.53 25.55 16.24
N LEU A 385 -2.61 24.91 16.96
CA LEU A 385 -2.91 23.69 17.71
C LEU A 385 -3.18 24.04 19.18
N PRO A 386 -4.21 23.42 19.80
CA PRO A 386 -4.49 23.65 21.21
C PRO A 386 -3.32 23.16 22.08
N LEU A 387 -3.06 23.86 23.19
CA LEU A 387 -1.91 23.59 24.07
C LEU A 387 -1.91 22.15 24.61
N GLU A 388 -3.10 21.57 24.76
CA GLU A 388 -3.33 20.22 25.29
C GLU A 388 -2.82 19.12 24.34
N ILE A 389 -2.51 19.43 23.07
CA ILE A 389 -1.81 18.49 22.17
C ILE A 389 -0.47 18.06 22.74
N SER A 390 0.18 18.90 23.57
CA SER A 390 1.42 18.53 24.27
C SER A 390 1.26 17.34 25.24
N MET A 391 0.03 16.97 25.62
CA MET A 391 -0.25 15.83 26.49
C MET A 391 -0.20 14.47 25.74
N LEU A 392 -0.10 14.48 24.41
CA LEU A 392 -0.10 13.27 23.58
C LEU A 392 1.30 12.63 23.53
N THR A 393 1.74 12.08 24.66
CA THR A 393 3.10 11.54 24.82
C THR A 393 3.46 10.39 23.89
N ASN A 394 2.47 9.67 23.32
CA ASN A 394 2.67 8.61 22.33
C ASN A 394 2.73 9.12 20.88
N LEU A 395 2.58 10.42 20.64
CA LEU A 395 2.59 11.01 19.31
C LEU A 395 4.00 10.92 18.70
N ARG A 396 4.08 10.31 17.52
CA ARG A 396 5.33 10.08 16.79
C ARG A 396 5.45 10.98 15.57
N HIS A 397 4.35 11.24 14.87
CA HIS A 397 4.34 12.04 13.66
C HIS A 397 3.25 13.11 13.72
N LEU A 398 3.67 14.37 13.78
CA LEU A 398 2.78 15.51 13.64
C LEU A 398 3.05 16.18 12.29
N HIS A 399 2.18 15.92 11.34
CA HIS A 399 2.29 16.49 10.00
C HIS A 399 1.31 17.64 9.87
N VAL A 400 1.85 18.84 9.97
CA VAL A 400 1.10 20.06 9.74
C VAL A 400 1.61 20.70 8.46
N PHE A 401 0.73 21.41 7.76
CA PHE A 401 1.05 22.25 6.60
C PHE A 401 -0.20 23.08 6.28
N VAL A 402 -0.15 24.39 6.46
CA VAL A 402 -1.33 25.26 6.30
C VAL A 402 -1.40 25.75 4.86
N VAL A 403 -2.60 25.75 4.27
CA VAL A 403 -2.85 26.37 2.96
C VAL A 403 -3.66 27.64 3.14
N HIS A 404 -3.10 28.76 2.69
CA HIS A 404 -3.78 30.06 2.66
C HIS A 404 -4.46 30.32 1.31
N ASP A 405 -3.90 29.80 0.22
CA ASP A 405 -4.48 29.89 -1.12
C ASP A 405 -4.25 28.58 -1.89
N VAL A 406 -5.35 27.90 -2.23
CA VAL A 406 -5.34 26.62 -2.97
C VAL A 406 -4.98 26.84 -4.44
N GLN A 407 -5.20 28.04 -4.97
CA GLN A 407 -4.97 28.38 -6.38
C GLN A 407 -3.51 28.74 -6.67
N GLN A 408 -2.65 28.73 -5.64
CA GLN A 408 -1.21 29.00 -5.76
C GLN A 408 -0.91 30.35 -6.44
N ARG A 409 -1.79 31.34 -6.29
CA ARG A 409 -1.66 32.64 -6.99
C ARG A 409 -0.71 33.60 -6.30
N SER A 410 -0.21 33.24 -5.12
CA SER A 410 0.72 34.02 -4.30
C SER A 410 1.96 33.21 -3.91
N LEU A 411 3.07 33.87 -3.59
CA LEU A 411 4.23 33.20 -2.99
C LEU A 411 3.99 32.81 -1.51
N ASN A 412 2.98 33.43 -0.87
CA ASN A 412 2.59 33.18 0.53
C ASN A 412 1.45 32.15 0.66
N CYS A 413 1.29 31.24 -0.31
CA CYS A 413 0.18 30.25 -0.30
C CYS A 413 0.25 29.26 0.86
N PHE A 414 1.38 29.18 1.55
CA PHE A 414 1.64 28.20 2.59
C PHE A 414 1.99 28.87 3.91
N GLY A 415 1.36 28.38 4.96
CA GLY A 415 1.53 28.88 6.32
C GLY A 415 2.15 27.85 7.24
N SER A 416 2.57 28.36 8.38
CA SER A 416 3.09 27.57 9.49
C SER A 416 2.09 27.56 10.64
N ILE A 417 2.02 26.44 11.35
CA ILE A 417 1.14 26.31 12.51
C ILE A 417 1.77 26.96 13.74
N LYS A 418 0.94 27.60 14.58
CA LYS A 418 1.36 28.00 15.92
C LYS A 418 1.18 26.84 16.89
N PHE A 419 2.25 26.48 17.59
CA PHE A 419 2.23 25.46 18.64
C PHE A 419 2.35 26.15 19.99
N LEU A 420 1.27 26.11 20.78
CA LEU A 420 1.19 26.83 22.06
C LEU A 420 1.58 25.98 23.29
N GLY A 421 1.59 24.65 23.14
CA GLY A 421 1.92 23.74 24.24
C GLY A 421 3.42 23.60 24.48
N ASN A 422 3.79 22.95 25.59
CA ASN A 422 5.17 22.58 25.85
C ASN A 422 5.58 21.36 25.02
N ILE A 423 6.32 21.58 23.94
CA ILE A 423 6.66 20.51 23.00
C ILE A 423 7.56 19.43 23.62
N CYS A 424 8.31 19.73 24.68
CA CYS A 424 9.23 18.75 25.30
C CYS A 424 8.51 17.55 25.95
N HIS A 425 7.20 17.66 26.19
CA HIS A 425 6.38 16.54 26.65
C HIS A 425 6.18 15.46 25.58
N LEU A 426 6.32 15.80 24.29
CA LEU A 426 6.17 14.88 23.16
C LEU A 426 7.45 14.05 22.92
N LYS A 427 7.93 13.34 23.94
CA LYS A 427 9.23 12.63 23.91
C LYS A 427 9.35 11.57 22.80
N ASN A 428 8.22 11.02 22.34
CA ASN A 428 8.17 10.04 21.26
C ASN A 428 8.11 10.65 19.85
N LEU A 429 8.13 11.98 19.73
CA LEU A 429 8.01 12.67 18.45
C LEU A 429 9.25 12.40 17.58
N GLN A 430 8.99 11.92 16.36
CA GLN A 430 9.99 11.57 15.35
C GLN A 430 9.91 12.49 14.13
N ALA A 431 8.75 13.08 13.88
CA ALA A 431 8.56 14.00 12.76
C ALA A 431 7.62 15.15 13.11
N LEU A 432 8.09 16.37 12.85
CA LEU A 432 7.34 17.61 12.93
C LEU A 432 7.67 18.45 11.71
N TYR A 433 6.67 18.90 10.94
CA TYR A 433 6.92 19.74 9.77
C TYR A 433 6.04 20.98 9.78
N THR A 434 6.63 22.14 9.50
CA THR A 434 5.99 23.45 9.30
C THR A 434 5.32 24.08 10.52
N VAL A 435 6.04 24.05 11.64
CA VAL A 435 5.68 24.85 12.83
C VAL A 435 6.37 26.21 12.77
N SER A 436 5.67 27.24 13.24
CA SER A 436 6.21 28.60 13.36
C SER A 436 7.24 28.64 14.47
N ALA A 437 8.43 29.15 14.16
CA ALA A 437 9.45 29.39 15.16
C ALA A 437 8.97 30.44 16.17
N ASN A 438 9.31 30.21 17.43
CA ASN A 438 9.31 31.22 18.47
C ASN A 438 10.36 30.83 19.50
N LYS A 439 10.84 31.82 20.26
CA LYS A 439 11.92 31.64 21.24
C LYS A 439 11.69 30.46 22.18
N TYR A 440 10.48 30.35 22.72
CA TYR A 440 10.13 29.26 23.63
C TYR A 440 10.20 27.89 22.95
N LEU A 441 9.52 27.71 21.80
CA LEU A 441 9.51 26.44 21.07
C LEU A 441 10.92 26.00 20.71
N VAL A 442 11.72 26.92 20.16
CA VAL A 442 13.08 26.66 19.73
C VAL A 442 13.93 26.14 20.89
N SER A 443 13.91 26.82 22.05
CA SER A 443 14.66 26.42 23.25
C SER A 443 14.33 25.02 23.78
N GLN A 444 13.13 24.49 23.47
CA GLN A 444 12.66 23.20 23.96
C GLN A 444 12.92 22.04 22.99
N LEU A 445 13.28 22.31 21.72
CA LEU A 445 13.45 21.29 20.69
C LEU A 445 14.56 20.29 21.02
N GLY A 446 15.63 20.74 21.69
CA GLY A 446 16.76 19.89 22.07
C GLY A 446 16.39 18.73 23.00
N ASN A 447 15.24 18.80 23.66
CA ASN A 447 14.73 17.72 24.50
C ASN A 447 14.14 16.53 23.68
N LEU A 448 13.93 16.70 22.37
CA LEU A 448 13.29 15.72 21.51
C LEU A 448 14.31 14.82 20.80
N THR A 449 14.93 13.91 21.55
CA THR A 449 16.07 13.10 21.08
C THR A 449 15.70 12.05 20.01
N LEU A 450 14.43 11.68 19.87
CA LEU A 450 13.94 10.72 18.87
C LEU A 450 13.57 11.35 17.52
N MET A 451 13.68 12.67 17.40
CA MET A 451 13.33 13.41 16.19
C MET A 451 14.24 13.02 15.02
N ARG A 452 13.61 12.72 13.88
CA ARG A 452 14.26 12.34 12.61
C ARG A 452 14.00 13.34 11.50
N GLY A 453 12.89 14.08 11.56
CA GLY A 453 12.53 15.09 10.59
C GLY A 453 11.90 16.31 11.25
N LEU A 454 12.49 17.48 11.00
CA LEU A 454 12.05 18.75 11.56
C LEU A 454 11.90 19.78 10.44
N GLY A 455 10.75 20.43 10.38
CA GLY A 455 10.49 21.57 9.51
C GLY A 455 10.02 22.76 10.33
N ILE A 456 10.77 23.85 10.31
CA ILE A 456 10.44 25.09 11.01
C ILE A 456 10.34 26.22 9.99
N MET A 457 9.34 27.07 10.15
CA MET A 457 9.17 28.26 9.35
C MET A 457 9.18 29.51 10.22
N LYS A 458 9.34 30.67 9.59
CA LYS A 458 9.42 31.96 10.26
C LYS A 458 10.57 32.07 11.26
N VAL A 459 11.69 31.43 10.96
CA VAL A 459 12.91 31.50 11.77
C VAL A 459 13.48 32.92 11.67
N GLN A 460 13.86 33.48 12.81
CA GLN A 460 14.51 34.79 12.91
C GLN A 460 15.91 34.64 13.48
N GLN A 461 16.79 35.58 13.13
CA GLN A 461 18.15 35.69 13.63
C GLN A 461 18.19 35.84 15.16
N SER A 462 17.16 36.46 15.76
CA SER A 462 17.09 36.74 17.21
C SER A 462 17.12 35.49 18.11
N TYR A 463 16.82 34.31 17.59
CA TYR A 463 16.85 33.04 18.33
C TYR A 463 17.51 31.91 17.52
N ILE A 464 18.35 32.25 16.54
CA ILE A 464 19.05 31.24 15.73
C ILE A 464 20.09 30.48 16.57
N ASP A 465 20.80 31.15 17.47
CA ASP A 465 21.79 30.51 18.36
C ASP A 465 21.12 29.46 19.26
N GLU A 466 19.94 29.78 19.81
CA GLU A 466 19.13 28.85 20.60
C GLU A 466 18.65 27.65 19.75
N LEU A 467 18.36 27.88 18.46
CA LEU A 467 17.99 26.82 17.53
C LEU A 467 19.18 25.90 17.27
N TRP A 468 20.35 26.44 16.95
CA TRP A 468 21.56 25.64 16.72
C TRP A 468 21.92 24.81 17.96
N ASN A 469 21.91 25.40 19.14
CA ASN A 469 22.13 24.69 20.42
C ASN A 469 21.11 23.58 20.67
N SER A 470 19.86 23.79 20.26
CA SER A 470 18.82 22.76 20.37
C SER A 470 19.05 21.63 19.38
N LEU A 471 19.39 21.95 18.13
CA LEU A 471 19.65 20.97 17.08
C LEU A 471 20.86 20.09 17.38
N THR A 472 21.91 20.62 18.02
CA THR A 472 23.07 19.82 18.44
C THR A 472 22.72 18.71 19.45
N ASN A 473 21.61 18.86 20.17
CA ASN A 473 21.11 17.87 21.13
C ASN A 473 20.17 16.82 20.49
N MET A 474 20.02 16.80 19.17
CA MET A 474 19.09 15.92 18.44
C MET A 474 19.85 14.89 17.56
N PRO A 475 20.40 13.81 18.15
CA PRO A 475 21.35 12.92 17.47
C PRO A 475 20.76 12.13 16.29
N ASN A 476 19.44 11.95 16.24
CA ASN A 476 18.74 11.17 15.21
C ASN A 476 18.22 12.01 14.03
N LEU A 477 18.45 13.32 14.04
CA LEU A 477 17.88 14.24 13.06
C LEU A 477 18.51 14.02 11.68
N SER A 478 17.71 13.56 10.72
CA SER A 478 18.16 13.23 9.36
C SER A 478 17.61 14.17 8.28
N ARG A 479 16.58 14.95 8.62
CA ARG A 479 15.96 15.92 7.72
C ARG A 479 15.64 17.19 8.49
N LEU A 480 16.18 18.29 8.00
CA LEU A 480 15.91 19.61 8.52
C LEU A 480 15.44 20.49 7.37
N LEU A 481 14.32 21.18 7.56
CA LEU A 481 13.86 22.24 6.68
C LEU A 481 13.69 23.51 7.51
N LEU A 482 14.38 24.57 7.12
CA LEU A 482 14.30 25.88 7.74
C LEU A 482 13.82 26.88 6.70
N PHE A 483 12.83 27.70 7.08
CA PHE A 483 12.38 28.85 6.30
C PHE A 483 12.47 30.08 7.18
N ALA A 484 13.19 31.11 6.70
CA ALA A 484 13.30 32.40 7.36
C ALA A 484 11.93 33.11 7.47
N SER A 485 11.82 34.17 8.28
CA SER A 485 10.61 34.98 8.41
C SER A 485 10.24 35.75 7.15
N ASP A 486 11.23 36.20 6.42
CA ASP A 486 11.09 36.96 5.19
C ASP A 486 12.37 36.82 4.33
N MET A 487 12.41 37.51 3.19
CA MET A 487 13.51 37.43 2.23
C MET A 487 14.76 38.20 2.69
N ASP A 488 14.61 39.13 3.62
CA ASP A 488 15.66 40.02 4.09
C ASP A 488 16.31 39.51 5.39
N GLU A 489 15.65 38.56 6.07
CA GLU A 489 16.14 37.89 7.27
C GLU A 489 17.30 36.94 6.95
N ILE A 490 18.52 37.38 7.26
CA ILE A 490 19.74 36.58 7.12
C ILE A 490 19.89 35.69 8.35
N LEU A 491 19.87 34.36 8.14
CA LEU A 491 20.15 33.37 9.16
C LEU A 491 21.64 33.02 9.14
N ASN A 492 22.41 33.55 10.10
CA ASN A 492 23.85 33.29 10.23
C ASN A 492 24.18 32.00 10.98
#